data_AF-E6RGA4-F1
#
_entry.id   AF-E6RGA4-F1
#
_cell.length_a   1.000
_cell.length_b   1.000
_cell.length_c   1.000
_cell.angle_alpha   90.00
_cell.angle_beta   90.00
_cell.angle_gamma   90.00
#
_symmetry.space_group_name_H-M   'P 1'
#
loop_
_entity.id
_entity.type
_entity.pdbx_description
1 polymer ?
#
loop_
_entity_poly.entity_id
_entity_poly.type
_entity_poly.pdbx_seq_one_letter_code
_entity_poly.pdbx_strand_id
1 'polypeptide(L)' 'MPSSSTGVSLERLAVRVLLRLQAEPGTWTARSLARELGETANRVNRIVLAIEAEMGIERSGPHGFLTVTSKSS' A
#
# COMPACT_ATOMS: atom_id res chain seq x y z
N MET A 1 15.83 1.08 25.61
CA MET A 1 16.08 -0.07 24.71
C MET A 1 15.70 0.36 23.30
N PRO A 2 16.54 0.19 22.26
CA PRO A 2 16.12 0.47 20.90
C PRO A 2 15.23 -0.69 20.44
N SER A 3 13.97 -0.40 20.12
CA SER A 3 13.03 -1.37 19.58
C SER A 3 13.52 -1.86 18.22
N SER A 4 14.08 -3.08 18.15
CA SER A 4 14.38 -3.76 16.89
C SER A 4 13.09 -3.97 16.10
N SER A 5 12.79 -3.05 15.20
CA SER A 5 11.76 -3.23 14.19
C SER A 5 12.31 -4.15 13.10
N THR A 6 12.12 -5.46 13.26
CA THR A 6 12.42 -6.49 12.25
C THR A 6 11.52 -6.42 11.00
N GLY A 7 10.77 -5.34 10.82
CA GLY A 7 10.00 -5.11 9.61
C GLY A 7 10.77 -4.30 8.58
N VAL A 8 10.43 -4.51 7.32
CA VAL A 8 10.94 -3.75 6.18
C VAL A 8 10.77 -2.24 6.44
N SER A 9 11.73 -1.40 6.00
CA SER A 9 11.60 0.05 6.14
C SER A 9 10.30 0.55 5.49
N LEU A 10 9.72 1.64 6.00
CA LEU A 10 8.46 2.18 5.47
C LEU A 10 8.58 2.53 3.98
N GLU A 11 9.72 3.06 3.55
CA GLU A 11 10.00 3.35 2.15
C GLU A 11 10.01 2.07 1.29
N ARG A 12 10.69 1.01 1.74
CA ARG A 12 10.72 -0.25 0.98
C ARG A 12 9.34 -0.92 0.97
N LEU A 13 8.55 -0.76 2.03
CA LEU A 13 7.15 -1.21 2.03
C LEU A 13 6.30 -0.42 1.04
N ALA A 14 6.45 0.91 0.99
CA ALA A 14 5.76 1.77 0.02
C ALA A 14 6.07 1.38 -1.42
N VAL A 15 7.36 1.18 -1.74
CA VAL A 15 7.78 0.70 -3.07
C VAL A 15 7.13 -0.64 -3.40
N ARG A 16 7.12 -1.60 -2.47
CA ARG A 16 6.50 -2.92 -2.71
C ARG A 16 4.99 -2.82 -2.90
N VAL A 17 4.30 -1.98 -2.13
CA VAL A 17 2.86 -1.73 -2.32
C VAL A 17 2.60 -1.14 -3.70
N LEU A 18 3.33 -0.09 -4.09
CA LEU A 18 3.20 0.55 -5.39
C LEU A 18 3.41 -0.42 -6.55
N LEU A 19 4.48 -1.23 -6.49
CA LEU A 19 4.76 -2.21 -7.54
C LEU A 19 3.61 -3.22 -7.72
N ARG A 20 2.99 -3.68 -6.63
CA ARG A 20 1.85 -4.60 -6.70
C ARG A 20 0.60 -3.94 -7.27
N LEU A 21 0.32 -2.70 -6.84
CA LEU A 21 -0.83 -1.95 -7.36
C LEU A 21 -0.66 -1.58 -8.84
N GLN A 22 0.56 -1.33 -9.31
CA GLN A 22 0.83 -1.07 -10.73
C GLN A 22 0.78 -2.35 -11.57
N ALA A 23 1.24 -3.48 -11.03
CA ALA A 23 1.21 -4.76 -11.73
C ALA A 23 -0.23 -5.28 -11.92
N GLU A 24 -1.07 -5.13 -10.90
CA GLU A 24 -2.46 -5.61 -10.90
C GLU A 24 -3.42 -4.56 -10.29
N PRO A 25 -3.75 -3.50 -11.04
CA PRO A 25 -4.64 -2.45 -10.56
C PRO A 25 -6.05 -2.97 -10.29
N GLY A 26 -6.67 -2.55 -9.18
CA GLY A 26 -8.04 -2.95 -8.84
C GLY A 26 -8.19 -4.37 -8.28
N THR A 27 -7.09 -5.14 -8.14
CA THR A 27 -7.10 -6.50 -7.58
C THR A 27 -6.89 -6.52 -6.07
N TRP A 28 -6.17 -5.53 -5.56
CA TRP A 28 -5.64 -5.55 -4.20
C TRP A 28 -6.48 -4.71 -3.24
N THR A 29 -6.70 -5.23 -2.03
CA THR A 29 -7.16 -4.44 -0.87
C THR A 29 -5.97 -4.23 0.07
N ALA A 30 -6.04 -3.25 0.97
CA ALA A 30 -4.99 -3.07 1.98
C ALA A 30 -4.75 -4.33 2.83
N ARG A 31 -5.81 -5.13 3.07
CA ARG A 31 -5.74 -6.39 3.82
C ARG A 31 -5.09 -7.51 2.99
N SER A 32 -5.42 -7.67 1.71
CA SER A 32 -4.80 -8.70 0.88
C SER A 32 -3.33 -8.39 0.59
N LEU A 33 -2.97 -7.11 0.40
CA LEU A 33 -1.57 -6.69 0.31
C LEU A 33 -0.78 -6.97 1.57
N ALA A 34 -1.37 -6.71 2.75
CA ALA A 34 -0.71 -7.02 4.01
C ALA A 34 -0.36 -8.52 4.12
N ARG A 35 -1.29 -9.40 3.73
CA ARG A 35 -1.03 -10.84 3.69
C ARG A 35 0.07 -11.21 2.69
N GLU A 36 -0.02 -10.70 1.47
CA GLU A 36 0.96 -10.95 0.39
C GLU A 36 2.37 -10.46 0.76
N LEU A 37 2.47 -9.32 1.44
CA LEU A 37 3.75 -8.69 1.78
C LEU A 37 4.34 -9.18 3.11
N GLY A 38 3.62 -10.03 3.84
CA GLY A 38 4.03 -10.49 5.17
C GLY A 38 4.01 -9.38 6.22
N GLU A 39 3.09 -8.42 6.08
CA GLU A 39 3.00 -7.22 6.90
C GLU A 39 1.66 -7.12 7.62
N THR A 40 1.57 -6.18 8.57
CA THR A 40 0.30 -5.91 9.25
C THR A 40 -0.61 -5.03 8.39
N ALA A 41 -1.92 -5.28 8.45
CA ALA A 41 -2.92 -4.45 7.76
C ALA A 41 -2.82 -2.97 8.14
N ASN A 42 -2.50 -2.66 9.40
CA ASN A 42 -2.34 -1.28 9.86
C ASN A 42 -1.12 -0.60 9.24
N ARG A 43 0.02 -1.31 9.09
CA ARG A 43 1.20 -0.77 8.40
C ARG A 43 0.92 -0.50 6.93
N VAL A 44 0.33 -1.46 6.23
CA VAL A 44 -0.03 -1.28 4.82
C VAL A 44 -1.05 -0.17 4.64
N ASN A 45 -2.08 -0.09 5.49
CA ASN A 45 -3.08 0.98 5.38
C ASN A 45 -2.47 2.38 5.59
N ARG A 46 -1.52 2.54 6.51
CA ARG A 46 -0.78 3.82 6.67
C ARG A 46 0.02 4.18 5.42
N ILE A 47 0.66 3.20 4.80
CA ILE A 47 1.40 3.40 3.55
C ILE A 47 0.45 3.78 2.41
N VAL A 48 -0.68 3.07 2.27
CA VAL A 48 -1.68 3.39 1.24
C VAL A 48 -2.22 4.80 1.42
N LEU A 49 -2.56 5.22 2.65
CA LEU A 49 -3.00 6.60 2.94
C LEU A 49 -1.93 7.65 2.58
N ALA A 50 -0.66 7.36 2.85
CA ALA A 50 0.44 8.26 2.48
C ALA A 50 0.59 8.37 0.95
N ILE A 51 0.46 7.26 0.22
CA ILE A 51 0.53 7.25 -1.24
C ILE A 51 -0.73 7.91 -1.86
N GLU A 52 -1.91 7.68 -1.30
CA GLU A 52 -3.16 8.35 -1.71
C GLU A 52 -3.00 9.87 -1.71
N ALA A 53 -2.30 10.42 -0.70
CA ALA A 53 -2.03 11.85 -0.58
C ALA A 53 -1.04 12.41 -1.63
N GLU A 54 -0.12 11.58 -2.16
CA GLU A 54 0.95 12.05 -3.07
C GLU A 54 0.73 11.68 -4.54
N MET A 55 0.34 10.44 -4.84
CA MET A 55 0.35 9.90 -6.20
C MET A 55 -1.05 9.69 -6.82
N GLY A 56 -2.11 9.77 -6.03
CA GLY A 56 -3.47 9.44 -6.47
C GLY A 56 -3.68 7.92 -6.54
N ILE A 57 -4.07 7.35 -5.40
CA ILE A 57 -4.68 6.02 -5.36
C ILE A 57 -6.18 6.23 -5.15
N GLU A 58 -6.98 5.55 -5.96
CA GLU A 58 -8.41 5.46 -5.74
C GLU A 58 -8.74 4.17 -4.99
N ARG A 59 -9.71 4.28 -4.09
CA ARG A 59 -10.21 3.16 -3.30
C ARG A 59 -11.72 3.04 -3.47
N SER A 60 -12.19 1.86 -3.87
CA SER A 60 -13.62 1.57 -4.05
C SER A 60 -14.37 1.39 -2.72
N GLY A 61 -14.36 2.42 -1.86
CA GLY A 61 -14.94 2.43 -0.51
C GLY A 61 -13.92 2.13 0.60
N PRO A 62 -14.31 2.17 1.89
CA PRO A 62 -13.36 2.14 3.02
C PRO A 62 -12.42 0.92 3.06
N HIS A 63 -12.89 -0.21 2.54
CA HIS A 63 -12.16 -1.49 2.48
C HIS A 63 -12.08 -2.05 1.05
N GLY A 64 -12.31 -1.18 0.06
CA GLY A 64 -12.38 -1.56 -1.34
C GLY A 64 -11.03 -1.89 -1.96
N PHE A 65 -11.11 -2.30 -3.22
CA PHE A 65 -9.95 -2.47 -4.06
C PHE A 65 -9.25 -1.14 -4.33
N LEU A 66 -7.93 -1.23 -4.51
CA LEU A 66 -7.01 -0.12 -4.70
C LEU A 66 -6.56 -0.08 -6.15
N THR A 67 -6.65 1.09 -6.75
CA THR A 67 -6.23 1.35 -8.12
C THR A 67 -5.31 2.57 -8.12
N VAL A 68 -4.12 2.44 -8.70
CA VAL A 68 -3.24 3.61 -8.91
C VAL A 68 -3.74 4.34 -10.14
N THR A 69 -4.25 5.55 -9.96
CA THR A 69 -4.52 6.44 -11.09
C THR A 69 -3.22 7.13 -11.41
N SER A 70 -2.53 6.70 -12.47
CA SER A 70 -1.53 7.56 -13.10
C SER A 70 -2.26 8.87 -13.40
N LYS A 71 -1.84 9.97 -12.77
CA LYS A 71 -2.28 11.29 -13.16
C LYS A 71 -1.68 11.54 -14.55
N SER A 72 -2.35 11.02 -15.58
CA SER A 72 -1.99 11.28 -16.97
C SER A 72 -1.99 12.80 -17.14
N SER A 73 -0.78 13.33 -17.31
CA SER A 73 -0.56 14.73 -17.67
C SER A 73 -0.97 14.92 -19.13
#